data_AF-A0A1F6G0I4-F1
#
_entry.id   AF-A0A1F6G0I4-F1
#
_cell.length_a   1.000
_cell.length_b   1.000
_cell.length_c   1.000
_cell.angle_alpha   90.00
_cell.angle_beta   90.00
_cell.angle_gamma   90.00
#
_symmetry.space_group_name_H-M   'P 1'
#
loop_
_entity.id
_entity.type
_entity.pdbx_description
1 polymer ?
#
loop_
_entity_poly.entity_id
_entity_poly.type
_entity_poly.pdbx_seq_one_letter_code
_entity_poly.pdbx_strand_id
1 'polypeptide(L)'
;MVRSNDMVLGFPSDVAGFALLQTILAQKLGVGVGVYSHSISNAHVYDNQYDAVSEMLNRTNEHAPIHLELPKNVFDRSEKKDKRLVDEIADPITAQYQPLPAITGLQIVL
;
A
#
# COMPACT_ATOMS: atom_id res chain seq x y z
N MET A 1 2.33 14.32 5.75
CA MET A 1 1.70 15.24 4.78
C MET A 1 2.34 15.00 3.43
N VAL A 2 1.56 14.55 2.45
CA VAL A 2 1.99 14.34 1.07
C VAL A 2 1.74 15.63 0.29
N ARG A 3 2.79 16.20 -0.30
CA ARG A 3 2.70 17.48 -1.00
C ARG A 3 1.87 17.38 -2.28
N SER A 4 2.01 16.27 -3.01
CA SER A 4 1.31 15.99 -4.26
C SER A 4 1.11 14.48 -4.36
N ASN A 5 -0.10 14.01 -4.67
CA ASN A 5 -0.37 12.58 -4.82
C ASN A 5 -1.22 12.33 -6.08
N ASP A 6 -0.67 11.52 -6.99
CA ASP A 6 -1.44 10.88 -8.06
C ASP A 6 -2.40 9.88 -7.40
N MET A 7 -3.70 10.09 -7.57
CA MET A 7 -4.74 9.29 -6.92
C MET A 7 -4.91 7.88 -7.52
N VAL A 8 -4.40 7.64 -8.72
CA VAL A 8 -4.57 6.37 -9.45
C VAL A 8 -3.37 5.44 -9.22
N LEU A 9 -2.16 5.96 -9.35
CA LEU A 9 -0.93 5.16 -9.27
C LEU A 9 -0.19 5.31 -7.94
N GLY A 10 -0.04 6.56 -7.47
CA GLY A 10 0.77 6.87 -6.29
C GLY A 10 0.06 6.54 -4.97
N PHE A 11 -1.16 7.06 -4.81
CA PHE A 11 -1.91 7.00 -3.56
C PHE A 11 -2.10 5.57 -3.03
N PRO A 12 -2.51 4.56 -3.84
CA PRO A 12 -2.66 3.19 -3.33
C PRO A 12 -1.35 2.62 -2.79
N SER A 13 -0.24 2.89 -3.47
CA SER A 13 1.10 2.42 -3.09
C SER A 13 1.59 3.12 -1.82
N ASP A 14 1.39 4.44 -1.73
CA ASP A 14 1.81 5.25 -0.58
C ASP A 14 1.06 4.82 0.68
N VAL A 15 -0.27 4.67 0.62
CA VAL A 15 -1.09 4.25 1.76
C VAL A 15 -0.65 2.88 2.26
N ALA A 16 -0.48 1.90 1.37
CA ALA A 16 -0.03 0.56 1.75
C ALA A 16 1.38 0.60 2.37
N GLY A 17 2.32 1.33 1.76
CA GLY A 17 3.70 1.43 2.23
C GLY A 17 3.82 2.09 3.60
N PHE A 18 3.13 3.21 3.83
CA PHE A 18 3.15 3.89 5.12
C PHE A 18 2.41 3.12 6.21
N ALA A 19 1.31 2.43 5.88
CA ALA A 19 0.63 1.53 6.82
C ALA A 19 1.56 0.39 7.25
N LEU A 20 2.27 -0.23 6.30
CA LEU A 20 3.28 -1.25 6.59
C LEU A 20 4.39 -0.68 7.51
N LEU A 21 4.95 0.48 7.17
CA LEU A 21 5.97 1.12 7.99
C LEU A 21 5.48 1.39 9.43
N GLN A 22 4.26 1.88 9.60
CA GLN A 22 3.65 2.10 10.91
C GLN A 22 3.60 0.80 11.72
N THR A 23 3.20 -0.32 11.11
CA THR A 23 3.14 -1.62 11.79
C THR A 23 4.52 -2.16 12.18
N ILE A 24 5.54 -1.93 11.33
CA ILE A 24 6.93 -2.29 11.63
C ILE A 24 7.45 -1.50 12.83
N LEU A 25 7.20 -0.19 12.88
CA LEU A 25 7.62 0.67 13.97
C LEU A 25 6.88 0.34 15.28
N ALA A 26 5.58 0.06 15.22
CA ALA A 26 4.82 -0.37 16.39
C ALA A 26 5.41 -1.64 17.01
N GLN A 27 5.76 -2.64 16.18
CA GLN A 27 6.43 -3.85 16.64
C GLN A 27 7.78 -3.54 17.31
N LYS A 28 8.62 -2.70 16.69
CA LYS A 28 9.94 -2.33 17.24
C LYS A 28 9.83 -1.63 18.59
N LEU A 29 8.82 -0.80 18.77
CA LEU A 29 8.57 -0.05 20.00
C LEU A 29 7.83 -0.86 21.07
N GLY A 30 7.30 -2.04 20.73
CA GLY A 30 6.51 -2.87 21.65
C GLY A 30 5.14 -2.27 22.01
N VAL A 31 4.54 -1.51 21.09
CA VAL A 31 3.25 -0.83 21.28
C VAL A 31 2.21 -1.31 20.27
N GLY A 32 0.92 -1.03 20.54
CA GLY A 32 -0.16 -1.29 19.59
C GLY A 32 -0.10 -0.39 18.35
N VAL A 33 -0.67 -0.87 17.25
CA VAL A 33 -0.81 -0.09 16.01
C VAL A 33 -1.89 0.98 16.21
N GLY A 34 -1.51 2.25 16.04
CA GLY A 34 -2.43 3.39 16.14
C GLY A 34 -3.24 3.67 14.87
N VAL A 35 -3.76 4.89 14.76
CA VAL A 35 -4.52 5.36 13.59
C VAL A 35 -3.58 5.90 12.53
N TYR A 36 -3.73 5.43 11.29
CA TYR A 36 -3.07 6.01 10.14
C TYR A 36 -3.82 7.26 9.65
N SER A 37 -3.13 8.39 9.54
CA SER A 37 -3.68 9.64 8.98
C SER A 37 -2.89 10.06 7.74
N HIS A 38 -3.58 10.12 6.60
CA HIS A 38 -2.98 10.52 5.33
C HIS A 38 -3.52 11.89 4.91
N SER A 39 -2.66 12.91 4.94
CA SER A 39 -3.03 14.28 4.55
C SER A 39 -2.34 14.65 3.25
N ILE A 40 -3.11 15.09 2.26
CA ILE A 40 -2.64 15.44 0.91
C ILE A 40 -2.86 16.93 0.68
N SER A 41 -1.85 17.64 0.16
CA SER A 41 -1.99 19.04 -0.25
C SER A 41 -2.52 19.20 -1.67
N ASN A 42 -2.04 18.39 -2.62
CA ASN A 42 -2.52 18.37 -4.01
C ASN A 42 -2.86 16.94 -4.43
N ALA A 43 -4.14 16.57 -4.29
CA ALA A 43 -4.67 15.32 -4.81
C ALA A 43 -5.09 15.53 -6.26
N HIS A 44 -4.55 14.75 -7.20
CA HIS A 44 -4.80 14.93 -8.62
C HIS A 44 -4.94 13.61 -9.36
N VAL A 45 -5.60 13.70 -10.52
CA VAL A 45 -5.76 12.63 -11.51
C VAL A 45 -5.30 13.23 -12.84
N TYR A 46 -4.50 12.49 -13.60
CA TYR A 46 -4.07 12.91 -14.93
C TYR A 46 -5.18 12.66 -15.96
N ASP A 47 -5.22 13.48 -17.00
CA ASP A 47 -6.21 13.38 -18.08
C ASP A 47 -6.18 12.02 -18.80
N ASN A 48 -4.99 11.47 -18.99
CA ASN A 48 -4.78 10.12 -19.54
C ASN A 48 -5.22 8.96 -18.62
N GLN A 49 -5.70 9.26 -17.41
CA GLN A 49 -6.18 8.26 -16.43
C GLN A 49 -7.71 8.25 -16.27
N TYR A 50 -8.46 9.12 -16.96
CA TYR A 50 -9.91 9.24 -16.74
C TYR A 50 -10.70 7.97 -17.05
N ASP A 51 -10.31 7.23 -18.09
CA ASP A 51 -10.97 5.95 -18.42
C ASP A 51 -10.73 4.91 -17.32
N ALA A 52 -9.51 4.84 -16.79
CA ALA A 52 -9.17 3.95 -15.68
C ALA A 52 -9.93 4.32 -14.40
N VAL A 53 -10.03 5.62 -14.08
CA VAL A 53 -10.82 6.09 -12.93
C VAL A 53 -12.29 5.73 -13.11
N SER A 54 -12.83 5.92 -14.30
CA SER A 54 -14.22 5.56 -14.61
C SER A 54 -14.44 4.06 -14.43
N GLU A 55 -13.52 3.21 -14.86
CA GLU A 55 -13.57 1.77 -14.63
C GLU A 55 -13.50 1.44 -13.12
N MET A 56 -12.56 2.03 -12.39
CA MET A 56 -12.41 1.83 -10.94
C MET A 56 -13.69 2.17 -10.17
N LEU A 57 -14.35 3.27 -10.51
CA LEU A 57 -15.58 3.72 -9.86
C LEU A 57 -16.79 2.81 -10.16
N ASN A 58 -16.79 2.12 -11.29
CA ASN A 58 -17.86 1.19 -11.68
C ASN A 58 -17.63 -0.25 -11.19
N ARG A 59 -16.44 -0.57 -10.69
CA ARG A 59 -16.13 -1.89 -10.12
C ARG A 59 -16.76 -2.04 -8.74
N THR A 60 -17.40 -3.19 -8.49
CA THR A 60 -17.82 -3.60 -7.15
C THR A 60 -16.74 -4.48 -6.54
N ASN A 61 -16.21 -4.09 -5.38
CA ASN A 61 -15.17 -4.85 -4.68
C ASN A 61 -15.75 -5.60 -3.49
N GLU A 62 -15.68 -6.93 -3.52
CA GLU A 62 -16.08 -7.83 -2.43
C GLU A 62 -14.86 -8.49 -1.75
N HIS A 63 -13.65 -7.97 -2.00
CA HIS A 63 -12.42 -8.51 -1.43
C HIS A 63 -12.44 -8.43 0.11
N ALA A 64 -12.12 -9.56 0.75
CA ALA A 64 -12.08 -9.65 2.20
C ALA A 64 -10.88 -8.86 2.77
N PRO A 65 -10.98 -8.30 4.00
CA PRO A 65 -9.86 -7.62 4.64
C PRO A 65 -8.60 -8.49 4.69
N ILE A 66 -7.44 -7.89 4.40
CA ILE A 66 -6.14 -8.52 4.58
C ILE A 66 -5.69 -8.33 6.02
N HIS A 67 -5.30 -9.42 6.68
CA HIS A 67 -4.67 -9.38 7.98
C HIS A 67 -3.14 -9.44 7.82
N LEU A 68 -2.46 -8.42 8.34
CA LEU A 68 -1.00 -8.35 8.32
C LEU A 68 -0.40 -8.94 9.60
N GLU A 69 0.38 -10.00 9.44
CA GLU A 69 1.23 -10.54 10.49
C GLU A 69 2.70 -10.35 10.12
N LEU A 70 3.42 -9.59 10.95
CA LEU A 70 4.82 -9.30 10.72
C LEU A 70 5.73 -10.33 11.41
N PRO A 71 6.82 -10.81 10.76
CA PRO A 71 7.86 -11.58 11.43
C PRO A 71 8.41 -10.86 12.66
N LYS A 72 9.03 -11.59 13.59
CA LYS A 72 9.67 -10.96 14.76
C LYS A 72 10.91 -10.15 14.36
N ASN A 73 11.10 -9.01 15.04
CA ASN A 73 12.24 -8.11 14.87
C ASN A 73 12.39 -7.59 13.44
N VAL A 74 11.28 -7.34 12.73
CA VAL A 74 11.31 -6.91 11.32
C VAL A 74 12.17 -5.67 11.12
N PHE A 75 12.07 -4.66 11.99
CA PHE A 75 12.89 -3.45 11.88
C PHE A 75 14.40 -3.76 11.90
N ASP A 76 14.88 -4.52 12.89
CA ASP A 76 16.31 -4.85 13.03
C ASP A 76 16.82 -5.73 11.88
N ARG A 77 15.94 -6.60 11.34
CA ARG A 77 16.25 -7.44 10.18
C ARG A 77 16.32 -6.62 8.90
N SER A 78 15.45 -5.63 8.74
CA SER A 78 15.48 -4.67 7.63
C SER A 78 16.78 -3.86 7.62
N GLU A 79 17.23 -3.36 8.77
CA GLU A 79 18.52 -2.62 8.87
C GLU A 79 19.71 -3.48 8.45
N LYS A 80 19.65 -4.79 8.73
CA LYS A 80 20.66 -5.77 8.31
C LYS A 80 20.50 -6.25 6.86
N LYS A 81 19.52 -5.70 6.12
CA LYS A 81 19.23 -6.05 4.72
C LYS A 81 18.97 -7.55 4.54
N ASP A 82 18.26 -8.17 5.48
CA ASP A 82 17.85 -9.59 5.36
C ASP A 82 16.95 -9.77 4.14
N LYS A 83 17.48 -10.41 3.10
CA LYS A 83 16.80 -10.57 1.81
C LYS A 83 15.55 -11.44 1.90
N ARG A 84 15.47 -12.34 2.89
CA ARG A 84 14.31 -13.24 3.08
C ARG A 84 13.09 -12.50 3.61
N LEU A 85 13.30 -11.32 4.19
CA LEU A 85 12.24 -10.57 4.86
C LEU A 85 11.15 -10.09 3.89
N VAL A 86 11.49 -9.89 2.61
CA VAL A 86 10.53 -9.51 1.58
C VAL A 86 9.49 -10.61 1.42
N ASP A 87 9.92 -11.84 1.19
CA ASP A 87 9.04 -12.99 0.99
C ASP A 87 8.25 -13.30 2.27
N GLU A 88 8.91 -13.25 3.44
CA GLU A 88 8.24 -13.47 4.74
C GLU A 88 7.12 -12.46 5.05
N ILE A 89 7.16 -11.25 4.46
CA ILE A 89 6.09 -10.25 4.58
C ILE A 89 5.08 -10.38 3.43
N ALA A 90 5.55 -10.60 2.21
CA ALA A 90 4.73 -10.57 1.01
C ALA A 90 3.89 -11.83 0.82
N ASP A 91 4.41 -13.02 1.16
CA ASP A 91 3.72 -14.29 0.93
C ASP A 91 2.40 -14.40 1.70
N PRO A 92 2.33 -14.06 3.01
CA PRO A 92 1.07 -14.10 3.76
C PRO A 92 0.04 -13.09 3.25
N ILE A 93 0.49 -11.92 2.78
CA ILE A 93 -0.39 -10.92 2.15
C ILE A 93 -0.94 -11.47 0.83
N THR A 94 -0.07 -12.01 -0.01
CA THR A 94 -0.42 -12.53 -1.34
C THR A 94 -1.40 -13.70 -1.24
N ALA A 95 -1.25 -14.56 -0.24
CA ALA A 95 -2.19 -15.66 0.01
C ALA A 95 -3.64 -15.19 0.31
N GLN A 96 -3.80 -13.96 0.83
CA GLN A 96 -5.11 -13.36 1.14
C GLN A 96 -5.60 -12.41 0.05
N TYR A 97 -4.71 -11.96 -0.85
CA TYR A 97 -5.01 -10.92 -1.80
C TYR A 97 -5.63 -11.47 -3.09
N GLN A 98 -6.92 -11.18 -3.28
CA GLN A 98 -7.71 -11.57 -4.45
C GLN A 98 -8.28 -10.31 -5.12
N PRO A 99 -7.42 -9.48 -5.74
CA PRO A 99 -7.86 -8.26 -6.38
C PRO A 99 -8.67 -8.55 -7.65
N LEU A 100 -9.46 -7.57 -8.06
CA LEU A 100 -10.02 -7.53 -9.42
C LEU A 100 -8.90 -7.46 -10.47
N PRO A 101 -9.19 -7.81 -11.75
CA PRO A 101 -8.20 -7.73 -12.82
C PRO A 101 -7.49 -6.38 -12.88
N ALA A 102 -6.18 -6.38 -13.15
CA ALA A 102 -5.41 -5.16 -13.25
C ALA A 102 -5.97 -4.25 -14.38
N ILE A 103 -6.04 -2.95 -14.12
CA ILE A 103 -6.28 -1.96 -15.18
C ILE A 103 -4.95 -1.70 -15.86
N THR A 104 -4.83 -2.16 -17.10
CA THR A 104 -3.57 -2.13 -17.86
C THR A 104 -3.51 -0.91 -18.79
N GLY A 105 -2.31 -0.57 -19.27
CA GLY A 105 -2.13 0.50 -20.26
C GLY A 105 -2.05 1.91 -19.69
N LEU A 106 -2.05 2.05 -18.37
CA LEU A 106 -1.80 3.32 -17.69
C LEU A 106 -0.38 3.81 -17.97
N GLN A 107 -0.27 5.00 -18.54
CA GLN A 107 1.02 5.67 -18.76
C GLN A 107 1.40 6.46 -17.52
N ILE A 108 2.62 6.24 -17.03
CA ILE A 108 3.20 7.05 -15.97
C ILE A 108 3.46 8.44 -16.54
N VAL A 109 2.85 9.45 -15.92
CA VAL A 109 3.13 10.85 -16.23
C VAL A 109 4.28 11.29 -15.33
N LEU A 110 5.40 11.69 -15.93
CA LEU A 110 6.61 12.19 -15.25
C LEU A 110 6.55 13.71 -15.07
#